data_AF-A0A925X228-F1
#
_entry.id   AF-A0A925X228-F1
#
_cell.length_a   1.000
_cell.length_b   1.000
_cell.length_c   1.000
_cell.angle_alpha   90.00
_cell.angle_beta   90.00
_cell.angle_gamma   90.00
#
_symmetry.space_group_name_H-M   'P 1'
#
loop_
_entity.id
_entity.type
_entity.pdbx_description
1 polymer ?
#
loop_
_entity_poly.entity_id
_entity_poly.type
_entity_poly.pdbx_seq_one_letter_code
_entity_poly.pdbx_strand_id
1 'polypeptide(L)'
;AFGGKLVDEKNKVVIESPETMKALEYGKELYATFIPGTLSWLDPNNNKAFLDGQISLTNNGISIYYATKTSTDPKVKELQADVQHANYPIGPVGVPTESHLFFNQMIMKYTKYPQAAKEFLRFMMEKEQFDPWLTGAGAYIATPLAGYANLPIWTVDPKHTPYRDPVKNMRPAGYAGKLGYASAGAGADFIVVNMVAEAISGSKTPKEAMERAQKRAERYYKV
;
A
#
# COMPACT_ATOMS: atom_id res chain seq x y z
N ALA A 1 6.60 8.86 5.82
CA ALA A 1 7.55 8.81 6.94
C ALA A 1 8.04 10.19 7.40
N PHE A 2 8.49 11.09 6.50
CA PHE A 2 9.20 12.33 6.90
C PHE A 2 8.35 13.62 6.94
N GLY A 3 7.05 13.53 6.65
CA GLY A 3 6.13 14.69 6.70
C GLY A 3 5.79 15.30 5.34
N GLY A 4 6.46 14.87 4.27
CA GLY A 4 6.14 15.27 2.90
C GLY A 4 4.70 14.90 2.53
N LYS A 5 4.07 15.75 1.73
CA LYS A 5 2.68 15.61 1.26
C LYS A 5 2.57 16.16 -0.15
N LEU A 6 1.70 15.55 -0.96
CA LEU A 6 1.49 15.99 -2.35
C LEU A 6 0.81 17.37 -2.38
N VAL A 7 -0.21 17.53 -1.54
CA VAL A 7 -1.01 18.76 -1.41
C VAL A 7 -1.21 19.14 0.05
N ASP A 8 -1.57 20.39 0.32
CA ASP A 8 -2.01 20.86 1.63
C ASP A 8 -3.53 20.74 1.82
N GLU A 9 -4.03 21.19 2.97
CA GLU A 9 -5.46 21.18 3.36
C GLU A 9 -6.36 21.98 2.42
N LYS A 10 -5.77 22.87 1.62
CA LYS A 10 -6.46 23.69 0.61
C LYS A 10 -6.26 23.14 -0.80
N ASN A 11 -5.78 21.90 -0.94
CA ASN A 11 -5.43 21.25 -2.22
C ASN A 11 -4.33 21.96 -3.01
N LYS A 12 -3.57 22.87 -2.40
CA LYS A 12 -2.41 23.46 -3.07
C LYS A 12 -1.31 22.42 -3.13
N VAL A 13 -0.71 22.21 -4.30
CA VAL A 13 0.44 21.30 -4.46
C VAL A 13 1.64 21.85 -3.71
N VAL A 14 2.21 21.03 -2.83
CA VAL A 14 3.32 21.40 -1.92
C VAL A 14 4.33 20.25 -1.78
N ILE A 15 4.45 19.43 -2.82
CA ILE A 15 5.35 18.27 -2.80
C ILE A 15 6.82 18.70 -2.77
N GLU A 16 7.15 19.85 -3.37
CA GLU A 16 8.44 20.49 -3.22
C GLU A 16 8.56 21.12 -1.81
N SER A 17 9.08 20.33 -0.87
CA SER A 17 9.19 20.71 0.53
C SER A 17 10.47 20.15 1.17
N PRO A 18 10.96 20.74 2.27
CA PRO A 18 12.08 20.19 3.03
C PRO A 18 11.81 18.76 3.52
N GLU A 19 10.56 18.42 3.85
CA GLU A 19 10.17 17.10 4.31
C GLU A 19 10.23 16.05 3.18
N THR A 20 9.81 16.41 1.96
CA THR A 20 9.98 15.55 0.79
C THR A 20 11.46 15.39 0.44
N MET A 21 12.26 16.45 0.53
CA MET A 21 13.71 16.37 0.29
C MET A 21 14.35 15.31 1.21
N LYS A 22 14.10 15.40 2.52
CA LYS A 22 14.59 14.43 3.51
C LYS A 22 14.15 13.00 3.20
N ALA A 23 12.91 12.82 2.73
CA ALA A 23 12.41 11.51 2.34
C ALA A 23 13.16 10.93 1.12
N LEU A 24 13.48 11.76 0.13
CA LEU A 24 14.21 11.35 -1.07
C LEU A 24 15.69 11.08 -0.77
N GLU A 25 16.31 11.85 0.11
CA GLU A 25 17.68 11.62 0.60
C GLU A 25 17.77 10.26 1.32
N TYR A 26 16.86 10.02 2.28
CA TYR A 26 16.75 8.71 2.93
C TYR A 26 16.48 7.58 1.91
N GLY A 27 15.59 7.81 0.95
CA GLY A 27 15.28 6.84 -0.10
C GLY A 27 16.49 6.48 -0.95
N LYS A 28 17.39 7.43 -1.22
CA LYS A 28 18.65 7.18 -1.94
C LYS A 28 19.60 6.31 -1.12
N GLU A 29 19.77 6.60 0.17
CA GLU A 29 20.60 5.79 1.05
C GLU A 29 20.06 4.36 1.18
N LEU A 30 18.74 4.22 1.34
CA LEU A 30 18.08 2.93 1.41
C LEU A 30 18.19 2.15 0.10
N TYR A 31 17.96 2.78 -1.05
CA TYR A 31 18.04 2.11 -2.35
C TYR A 31 19.45 1.59 -2.66
N ALA A 32 20.50 2.23 -2.12
CA ALA A 32 21.87 1.74 -2.28
C ALA A 32 22.09 0.35 -1.64
N THR A 33 21.20 -0.11 -0.75
CA THR A 33 21.25 -1.45 -0.14
C THR A 33 20.43 -2.48 -0.91
N PHE A 34 19.72 -2.09 -1.98
CA PHE A 34 18.83 -2.98 -2.71
C PHE A 34 19.62 -3.84 -3.70
N ILE A 35 19.11 -5.04 -3.98
CA ILE A 35 19.67 -5.86 -5.05
C ILE A 35 19.43 -5.21 -6.43
N PRO A 36 20.28 -5.49 -7.43
CA PRO A 36 20.14 -4.92 -8.77
C PRO A 36 18.79 -5.24 -9.42
N GLY A 37 18.27 -4.32 -10.22
CA GLY A 37 17.08 -4.52 -11.06
C GLY A 37 15.74 -4.28 -10.38
N THR A 38 15.70 -3.90 -9.10
CA THR A 38 14.44 -3.64 -8.36
C THR A 38 13.57 -2.53 -8.98
N LEU A 39 14.16 -1.59 -9.72
CA LEU A 39 13.42 -0.54 -10.45
C LEU A 39 12.58 -1.05 -11.63
N SER A 40 12.85 -2.26 -12.14
CA SER A 40 12.09 -2.88 -13.23
C SER A 40 11.15 -3.98 -12.75
N TRP A 41 11.02 -4.16 -11.44
CA TRP A 41 10.14 -5.17 -10.87
C TRP A 41 8.68 -4.80 -11.04
N LEU A 42 7.87 -5.83 -11.32
CA LEU A 42 6.42 -5.81 -11.17
C LEU A 42 6.05 -6.45 -9.82
N ASP A 43 4.78 -6.32 -9.45
CA ASP A 43 4.21 -6.85 -8.21
C ASP A 43 4.63 -8.29 -7.85
N PRO A 44 4.67 -9.29 -8.76
CA PRO A 44 5.06 -10.66 -8.38
C PRO A 44 6.57 -10.88 -8.22
N ASN A 45 7.42 -9.92 -8.61
CA ASN A 45 8.88 -10.13 -8.61
C ASN A 45 9.46 -10.22 -7.20
N ASN A 46 8.95 -9.42 -6.25
CA ASN A 46 9.41 -9.47 -4.87
C ASN A 46 9.11 -10.83 -4.21
N ASN A 47 7.95 -11.44 -4.48
CA ASN A 47 7.60 -12.78 -4.00
C ASN A 47 8.64 -13.80 -4.48
N LYS A 48 8.94 -13.79 -5.78
CA LYS A 48 9.93 -14.72 -6.36
C LYS A 48 11.31 -14.50 -5.75
N ALA A 49 11.77 -13.26 -5.64
CA ALA A 49 13.07 -12.95 -5.06
C ALA A 49 13.17 -13.38 -3.58
N PHE A 50 12.10 -13.20 -2.81
CA PHE A 50 12.07 -13.63 -1.40
C PHE A 50 12.07 -15.16 -1.29
N LEU A 51 11.22 -15.86 -2.05
CA LEU A 51 11.12 -17.32 -1.99
C LEU A 51 12.36 -18.03 -2.54
N ASP A 52 13.12 -17.37 -3.40
CA ASP A 52 14.43 -17.81 -3.90
C ASP A 52 15.60 -17.40 -2.97
N GLY A 53 15.32 -16.78 -1.83
CA GLY A 53 16.32 -16.39 -0.84
C GLY A 53 17.23 -15.23 -1.24
N GLN A 54 16.89 -14.47 -2.29
CA GLN A 54 17.66 -13.31 -2.75
C GLN A 54 17.47 -12.07 -1.87
N ILE A 55 16.32 -11.98 -1.18
CA ILE A 55 16.01 -10.91 -0.24
C ILE A 55 15.40 -11.50 1.03
N SER A 56 15.63 -10.85 2.17
CA SER A 56 15.09 -11.23 3.48
C SER A 56 13.99 -10.30 4.00
N LEU A 57 13.71 -9.21 3.28
CA LEU A 57 12.70 -8.22 3.64
C LEU A 57 12.04 -7.66 2.37
N THR A 58 10.71 -7.59 2.36
CA THR A 58 9.96 -6.91 1.30
C THR A 58 8.64 -6.38 1.83
N ASN A 59 8.13 -5.31 1.21
CA ASN A 59 6.75 -4.91 1.42
C ASN A 59 5.83 -5.75 0.52
N ASN A 60 4.89 -6.46 1.14
CA ASN A 60 3.87 -7.18 0.42
C ASN A 60 2.66 -7.51 1.30
N GLY A 61 1.56 -7.94 0.67
CA GLY A 61 0.51 -8.67 1.39
C GLY A 61 1.00 -10.03 1.90
N ILE A 62 0.15 -10.74 2.65
CA ILE A 62 0.47 -12.03 3.27
C ILE A 62 0.73 -13.19 2.26
N SER A 63 0.67 -12.90 0.95
CA SER A 63 0.73 -13.92 -0.10
C SER A 63 2.05 -14.70 -0.14
N ILE A 64 3.17 -14.11 0.29
CA ILE A 64 4.46 -14.84 0.40
C ILE A 64 4.33 -15.96 1.43
N TYR A 65 3.76 -15.67 2.60
CA TYR A 65 3.53 -16.68 3.62
C TYR A 65 2.55 -17.76 3.16
N TYR A 66 1.50 -17.40 2.44
CA TYR A 66 0.61 -18.42 1.87
C TYR A 66 1.32 -19.29 0.84
N ALA A 67 2.19 -18.71 0.01
CA ALA A 67 2.98 -19.47 -0.95
C ALA A 67 3.89 -20.50 -0.25
N THR A 68 4.50 -20.17 0.90
CA THR A 68 5.28 -21.15 1.68
C THR A 68 4.41 -22.26 2.26
N LYS A 69 3.19 -21.94 2.74
CA LYS A 69 2.25 -22.94 3.27
C LYS A 69 1.76 -23.95 2.23
N THR A 70 1.55 -23.50 1.00
CA THR A 70 0.94 -24.32 -0.06
C THR A 70 1.95 -24.92 -1.03
N SER A 71 3.23 -24.55 -0.94
CA SER A 71 4.27 -25.06 -1.84
C SER A 71 4.49 -26.56 -1.66
N THR A 72 4.71 -27.25 -2.78
CA THR A 72 5.20 -28.63 -2.83
C THR A 72 6.72 -28.72 -2.86
N ASP A 73 7.43 -27.60 -3.10
CA ASP A 73 8.88 -27.54 -3.01
C ASP A 73 9.30 -27.53 -1.53
N PRO A 74 10.06 -28.53 -1.05
CA PRO A 74 10.51 -28.61 0.34
C PRO A 74 11.28 -27.36 0.79
N LYS A 75 12.12 -26.77 -0.07
CA LYS A 75 12.92 -25.59 0.30
C LYS A 75 12.04 -24.38 0.59
N VAL A 76 11.03 -24.17 -0.24
CA VAL A 76 10.07 -23.07 -0.05
C VAL A 76 9.18 -23.34 1.17
N LYS A 77 8.83 -24.60 1.41
CA LYS A 77 8.00 -24.98 2.55
C LYS A 77 8.73 -24.80 3.90
N GLU A 78 10.03 -25.08 3.94
CA GLU A 78 10.87 -24.86 5.13
C GLU A 78 10.87 -23.39 5.57
N LEU A 79 10.82 -22.44 4.63
CA LEU A 79 10.73 -21.00 4.95
C LEU A 79 9.49 -20.64 5.78
N GLN A 80 8.42 -21.44 5.76
CA GLN A 80 7.15 -21.14 6.44
C GLN A 80 7.36 -20.80 7.93
N ALA A 81 8.27 -21.49 8.62
CA ALA A 81 8.54 -21.25 10.03
C ALA A 81 9.14 -19.85 10.28
N ASP A 82 9.95 -19.38 9.33
CA ASP A 82 10.79 -18.18 9.47
C ASP A 82 10.18 -16.93 8.84
N VAL A 83 9.19 -17.05 7.95
CA VAL A 83 8.48 -15.89 7.40
C VAL A 83 7.66 -15.22 8.51
N GLN A 84 8.01 -13.97 8.83
CA GLN A 84 7.29 -13.13 9.79
C GLN A 84 6.82 -11.85 9.13
N HIS A 85 5.88 -11.16 9.78
CA HIS A 85 5.36 -9.89 9.31
C HIS A 85 5.38 -8.85 10.43
N ALA A 86 5.47 -7.60 10.05
CA ALA A 86 5.36 -6.45 10.94
C ALA A 86 4.68 -5.30 10.20
N ASN A 87 4.09 -4.37 10.95
CA ASN A 87 3.72 -3.07 10.40
C ASN A 87 4.98 -2.29 10.00
N TYR A 88 4.83 -1.30 9.13
CA TYR A 88 5.94 -0.43 8.79
C TYR A 88 6.51 0.29 10.02
N PRO A 89 7.82 0.56 10.05
CA PRO A 89 8.42 1.42 11.06
C PRO A 89 7.77 2.81 11.07
N ILE A 90 7.58 3.35 12.28
CA ILE A 90 7.10 4.72 12.46
C ILE A 90 8.25 5.68 12.16
N GLY A 91 8.06 6.52 11.15
CA GLY A 91 9.03 7.54 10.77
C GLY A 91 9.06 8.73 11.75
N PRO A 92 9.92 9.73 11.51
CA PRO A 92 10.12 10.88 12.40
C PRO A 92 8.87 11.70 12.73
N VAL A 93 7.81 11.59 11.92
CA VAL A 93 6.50 12.23 12.19
C VAL A 93 5.72 11.60 13.35
N GLY A 94 6.20 10.49 13.92
CA GLY A 94 5.65 9.89 15.14
C GLY A 94 4.32 9.16 14.98
N VAL A 95 3.80 9.04 13.76
CA VAL A 95 2.53 8.35 13.45
C VAL A 95 2.67 7.46 12.22
N PRO A 96 1.81 6.43 12.06
CA PRO A 96 1.78 5.60 10.86
C PRO A 96 1.59 6.44 9.58
N THR A 97 2.27 6.03 8.51
CA THR A 97 2.17 6.69 7.19
C THR A 97 2.03 5.66 6.07
N GLU A 98 1.45 4.50 6.37
CA GLU A 98 1.38 3.38 5.45
C GLU A 98 0.45 3.68 4.27
N SER A 99 0.65 2.98 3.17
CA SER A 99 -0.31 2.94 2.05
C SER A 99 -0.71 1.49 1.85
N HIS A 100 -2.00 1.23 1.91
CA HIS A 100 -2.55 -0.11 1.77
C HIS A 100 -3.66 -0.12 0.73
N LEU A 101 -3.79 -1.25 0.04
CA LEU A 101 -5.00 -1.56 -0.70
C LEU A 101 -6.11 -1.83 0.30
N PHE A 102 -7.26 -1.20 0.11
CA PHE A 102 -8.47 -1.48 0.87
C PHE A 102 -9.57 -1.89 -0.10
N PHE A 103 -10.44 -2.78 0.35
CA PHE A 103 -11.53 -3.27 -0.48
C PHE A 103 -12.72 -2.31 -0.40
N ASN A 104 -13.02 -1.65 -1.52
CA ASN A 104 -14.23 -0.85 -1.68
C ASN A 104 -15.22 -1.56 -2.61
N GLN A 105 -16.49 -1.50 -2.27
CA GLN A 105 -17.59 -1.96 -3.13
C GLN A 105 -18.32 -0.74 -3.66
N MET A 106 -18.58 -0.72 -4.96
CA MET A 106 -19.27 0.39 -5.63
C MET A 106 -20.41 -0.15 -6.47
N ILE A 107 -21.56 0.53 -6.42
CA ILE A 107 -22.71 0.24 -7.26
C ILE A 107 -22.71 1.23 -8.41
N MET A 108 -22.68 0.70 -9.63
CA MET A 108 -22.77 1.52 -10.83
C MET A 108 -24.14 2.20 -10.90
N LYS A 109 -24.16 3.53 -11.02
CA LYS A 109 -25.40 4.34 -11.00
C LYS A 109 -26.42 3.95 -12.08
N TYR A 110 -25.96 3.39 -13.20
CA TYR A 110 -26.79 2.97 -14.32
C TYR A 110 -27.41 1.58 -14.16
N THR A 111 -27.21 0.88 -13.04
CA THR A 111 -27.85 -0.42 -12.82
C THR A 111 -29.38 -0.30 -12.86
N LYS A 112 -30.04 -1.27 -13.51
CA LYS A 112 -31.50 -1.38 -13.50
C LYS A 112 -32.05 -1.88 -12.16
N TYR A 113 -31.18 -2.39 -11.28
CA TYR A 113 -31.56 -3.03 -10.01
C TYR A 113 -30.82 -2.42 -8.80
N PRO A 114 -30.98 -1.10 -8.53
CA PRO A 114 -30.18 -0.41 -7.51
C PRO A 114 -30.45 -0.93 -6.09
N GLN A 115 -31.68 -1.33 -5.77
CA GLN A 115 -32.01 -1.85 -4.44
C GLN A 115 -31.48 -3.26 -4.23
N ALA A 116 -31.63 -4.16 -5.21
CA ALA A 116 -31.06 -5.50 -5.13
C ALA A 116 -29.53 -5.47 -5.01
N ALA A 117 -28.86 -4.58 -5.74
CA ALA A 117 -27.41 -4.39 -5.61
C ALA A 117 -27.01 -3.91 -4.20
N LYS A 118 -27.76 -2.94 -3.62
CA LYS A 118 -27.53 -2.47 -2.25
C LYS A 118 -27.74 -3.57 -1.22
N GLU A 119 -28.82 -4.33 -1.33
CA GLU A 119 -29.10 -5.45 -0.43
C GLU A 119 -28.04 -6.56 -0.54
N PHE A 120 -27.55 -6.84 -1.74
CA PHE A 120 -26.45 -7.79 -1.92
C PHE A 120 -25.17 -7.30 -1.23
N LEU A 121 -24.77 -6.03 -1.40
CA LEU A 121 -23.60 -5.50 -0.70
C LEU A 121 -23.80 -5.52 0.82
N ARG A 122 -24.99 -5.15 1.31
CA ARG A 122 -25.31 -5.21 2.75
C ARG A 122 -25.15 -6.64 3.27
N PHE A 123 -25.72 -7.63 2.59
CA PHE A 123 -25.62 -9.05 2.92
C PHE A 123 -24.18 -9.56 2.92
N MET A 124 -23.39 -9.25 1.88
CA MET A 124 -21.98 -9.66 1.81
C MET A 124 -21.11 -9.04 2.92
N MET A 125 -21.57 -7.93 3.51
CA MET A 125 -20.93 -7.27 4.64
C MET A 125 -21.49 -7.72 6.00
N GLU A 126 -22.44 -8.65 6.05
CA GLU A 126 -22.78 -9.31 7.31
C GLU A 126 -21.60 -10.20 7.75
N LYS A 127 -21.42 -10.35 9.07
CA LYS A 127 -20.28 -11.12 9.61
C LYS A 127 -20.29 -12.55 9.08
N GLU A 128 -21.47 -13.14 8.96
CA GLU A 128 -21.70 -14.51 8.52
C GLU A 128 -21.23 -14.75 7.08
N GLN A 129 -21.18 -13.71 6.24
CA GLN A 129 -20.69 -13.79 4.86
C GLN A 129 -19.24 -13.33 4.75
N PHE A 130 -18.90 -12.25 5.44
CA PHE A 130 -17.57 -11.64 5.35
C PHE A 130 -16.49 -12.50 6.02
N ASP A 131 -16.77 -13.11 7.17
CA ASP A 131 -15.82 -13.95 7.91
C ASP A 131 -15.31 -15.15 7.08
N PRO A 132 -16.17 -16.02 6.51
CA PRO A 132 -15.70 -17.11 5.66
C PRO A 132 -15.04 -16.59 4.38
N TRP A 133 -15.49 -15.46 3.83
CA TRP A 133 -14.86 -14.87 2.64
C TRP A 133 -13.43 -14.39 2.92
N LEU A 134 -13.22 -13.64 3.99
CA LEU A 134 -11.90 -13.17 4.41
C LEU A 134 -10.98 -14.33 4.79
N THR A 135 -11.52 -15.33 5.50
CA THR A 135 -10.79 -16.54 5.88
C THR A 135 -10.36 -17.33 4.64
N GLY A 136 -11.26 -17.50 3.67
CA GLY A 136 -10.95 -18.13 2.38
C GLY A 136 -9.94 -17.35 1.54
N ALA A 137 -9.96 -16.01 1.64
CA ALA A 137 -8.94 -15.13 1.06
C ALA A 137 -7.61 -15.10 1.85
N GLY A 138 -7.50 -15.88 2.92
CA GLY A 138 -6.29 -15.99 3.73
C GLY A 138 -5.90 -14.70 4.45
N ALA A 139 -6.88 -13.88 4.86
CA ALA A 139 -6.64 -12.56 5.44
C ALA A 139 -5.91 -11.56 4.50
N TYR A 140 -5.91 -11.81 3.19
CA TYR A 140 -5.27 -10.93 2.21
C TYR A 140 -5.95 -9.56 2.07
N ILE A 141 -7.24 -9.48 2.42
CA ILE A 141 -8.06 -8.30 2.19
C ILE A 141 -8.13 -7.45 3.46
N ALA A 142 -7.70 -6.19 3.34
CA ALA A 142 -7.88 -5.19 4.39
C ALA A 142 -9.37 -4.90 4.64
N THR A 143 -9.76 -4.84 5.91
CA THR A 143 -11.18 -4.78 6.27
C THR A 143 -11.71 -3.35 6.33
N PRO A 144 -12.90 -3.08 5.75
CA PRO A 144 -13.43 -1.72 5.67
C PRO A 144 -14.18 -1.27 6.93
N LEU A 145 -14.46 -2.17 7.88
CA LEU A 145 -15.23 -1.89 9.10
C LEU A 145 -14.47 -2.35 10.34
N ALA A 146 -14.45 -1.52 11.38
CA ALA A 146 -13.69 -1.78 12.61
C ALA A 146 -14.09 -3.09 13.32
N GLY A 147 -15.36 -3.51 13.20
CA GLY A 147 -15.84 -4.76 13.82
C GLY A 147 -15.13 -6.01 13.29
N TYR A 148 -14.62 -5.99 12.07
CA TYR A 148 -13.92 -7.14 11.49
C TYR A 148 -12.51 -7.35 12.05
N ALA A 149 -11.96 -6.40 12.79
CA ALA A 149 -10.70 -6.60 13.51
C ALA A 149 -10.82 -7.70 14.59
N ASN A 150 -12.04 -8.03 15.04
CA ASN A 150 -12.29 -9.08 16.02
C ASN A 150 -12.48 -10.47 15.40
N LEU A 151 -12.33 -10.63 14.08
CA LEU A 151 -12.48 -11.94 13.43
C LEU A 151 -11.33 -12.89 13.81
N PRO A 152 -11.61 -14.19 14.00
CA PRO A 152 -10.59 -15.15 14.46
C PRO A 152 -9.36 -15.24 13.55
N ILE A 153 -9.52 -15.02 12.24
CA ILE A 153 -8.43 -15.10 11.25
C ILE A 153 -7.21 -14.25 11.62
N TRP A 154 -7.38 -13.17 12.37
CA TRP A 154 -6.27 -12.30 12.78
C TRP A 154 -5.40 -12.86 13.89
N THR A 155 -5.88 -13.87 14.62
CA THR A 155 -5.23 -14.42 15.82
C THR A 155 -5.03 -15.93 15.78
N VAL A 156 -5.60 -16.64 14.80
CA VAL A 156 -5.35 -18.09 14.62
C VAL A 156 -3.88 -18.41 14.32
N ASP A 157 -3.15 -17.47 13.74
CA ASP A 157 -1.70 -17.50 13.58
C ASP A 157 -1.18 -16.07 13.79
N PRO A 158 -0.20 -15.84 14.70
CA PRO A 158 0.38 -14.52 14.95
C PRO A 158 0.89 -13.81 13.68
N LYS A 159 1.22 -14.55 12.62
CA LYS A 159 1.64 -13.99 11.33
C LYS A 159 0.54 -13.23 10.60
N HIS A 160 -0.74 -13.44 10.94
CA HIS A 160 -1.87 -12.69 10.40
C HIS A 160 -2.06 -11.33 11.08
N THR A 161 -1.68 -11.20 12.35
CA THR A 161 -2.02 -10.03 13.18
C THR A 161 -1.58 -8.68 12.58
N PRO A 162 -0.37 -8.53 11.99
CA PRO A 162 0.05 -7.26 11.39
C PRO A 162 -0.85 -6.76 10.25
N TYR A 163 -1.60 -7.67 9.59
CA TYR A 163 -2.53 -7.35 8.51
C TYR A 163 -3.95 -7.03 8.97
N ARG A 164 -4.22 -7.04 10.28
CA ARG A 164 -5.53 -6.71 10.85
C ARG A 164 -5.86 -5.22 10.76
N ASP A 165 -4.87 -4.36 11.00
CA ASP A 165 -5.04 -2.92 11.17
C ASP A 165 -4.57 -2.01 9.99
N PRO A 166 -4.40 -2.48 8.73
CA PRO A 166 -3.84 -1.65 7.66
C PRO A 166 -4.71 -0.43 7.35
N VAL A 167 -6.04 -0.55 7.32
CA VAL A 167 -6.92 0.61 7.06
C VAL A 167 -6.85 1.66 8.19
N LYS A 168 -6.61 1.22 9.43
CA LYS A 168 -6.42 2.13 10.57
C LYS A 168 -5.10 2.90 10.46
N ASN A 169 -4.05 2.25 9.94
CA ASN A 169 -2.71 2.81 9.87
C ASN A 169 -2.40 3.54 8.55
N MET A 170 -3.28 3.43 7.54
CA MET A 170 -3.04 4.01 6.22
C MET A 170 -3.24 5.53 6.17
N ARG A 171 -2.49 6.18 5.28
CA ARG A 171 -2.83 7.51 4.75
C ARG A 171 -3.51 7.35 3.39
N PRO A 172 -4.63 8.03 3.14
CA PRO A 172 -5.31 7.95 1.85
C PRO A 172 -4.48 8.63 0.74
N ALA A 173 -4.71 8.25 -0.53
CA ALA A 173 -3.99 8.80 -1.68
C ALA A 173 -4.12 10.33 -1.88
N GLY A 174 -5.11 10.96 -1.22
CA GLY A 174 -5.30 12.42 -1.18
C GLY A 174 -4.85 13.07 0.14
N TYR A 175 -4.01 12.39 0.93
CA TYR A 175 -3.62 12.84 2.28
C TYR A 175 -3.21 14.33 2.34
N ALA A 176 -3.58 14.93 3.48
CA ALA A 176 -3.66 16.35 3.80
C ALA A 176 -4.72 17.14 3.02
N GLY A 177 -4.93 16.87 1.74
CA GLY A 177 -5.98 17.51 0.94
C GLY A 177 -7.31 16.75 0.94
N LYS A 178 -8.12 17.05 -0.08
CA LYS A 178 -9.43 16.43 -0.33
C LYS A 178 -9.29 15.28 -1.33
N LEU A 179 -9.81 14.11 -0.96
CA LEU A 179 -9.98 12.98 -1.87
C LEU A 179 -10.96 13.32 -3.01
N GLY A 180 -10.57 13.05 -4.24
CA GLY A 180 -11.41 13.27 -5.42
C GLY A 180 -10.69 13.00 -6.74
N TYR A 181 -11.22 13.59 -7.82
CA TYR A 181 -10.69 13.43 -9.18
C TYR A 181 -9.20 13.77 -9.27
N ALA A 182 -8.77 14.89 -8.66
CA ALA A 182 -7.38 15.32 -8.68
C ALA A 182 -6.44 14.33 -7.99
N SER A 183 -6.78 13.85 -6.80
CA SER A 183 -5.97 12.84 -6.09
C SER A 183 -5.95 11.49 -6.81
N ALA A 184 -7.07 11.08 -7.41
CA ALA A 184 -7.16 9.86 -8.21
C ALA A 184 -6.30 9.97 -9.47
N GLY A 185 -6.37 11.09 -10.18
CA GLY A 185 -5.56 11.36 -11.37
C GLY A 185 -4.07 11.42 -11.06
N ALA A 186 -3.67 12.09 -9.98
CA ALA A 186 -2.27 12.14 -9.55
C ALA A 186 -1.71 10.76 -9.16
N GLY A 187 -2.54 9.93 -8.52
CA GLY A 187 -2.20 8.53 -8.22
C GLY A 187 -2.04 7.69 -9.48
N ALA A 188 -3.00 7.78 -10.41
CA ALA A 188 -2.99 7.05 -11.68
C ALA A 188 -1.84 7.46 -12.62
N ASP A 189 -1.38 8.71 -12.54
CA ASP A 189 -0.20 9.21 -13.28
C ASP A 189 1.13 8.89 -12.59
N PHE A 190 1.10 8.10 -11.50
CA PHE A 190 2.26 7.65 -10.74
C PHE A 190 3.19 8.80 -10.33
N ILE A 191 2.65 9.99 -10.01
CA ILE A 191 3.47 11.20 -9.82
C ILE A 191 4.49 11.00 -8.68
N VAL A 192 4.03 10.54 -7.52
CA VAL A 192 4.89 10.33 -6.34
C VAL A 192 5.84 9.14 -6.58
N VAL A 193 5.37 8.06 -7.19
CA VAL A 193 6.18 6.86 -7.46
C VAL A 193 7.33 7.20 -8.42
N ASN A 194 7.02 7.89 -9.52
CA ASN A 194 8.02 8.34 -10.49
C ASN A 194 9.01 9.33 -9.87
N MET A 195 8.55 10.26 -9.02
CA MET A 195 9.44 11.19 -8.31
C MET A 195 10.46 10.43 -7.45
N VAL A 196 9.99 9.46 -6.67
CA VAL A 196 10.87 8.64 -5.82
C VAL A 196 11.83 7.84 -6.70
N ALA A 197 11.34 7.14 -7.73
CA ALA A 197 12.18 6.37 -8.65
C ALA A 197 13.24 7.24 -9.36
N GLU A 198 12.87 8.42 -9.86
CA GLU A 198 13.77 9.38 -10.51
C GLU A 198 14.91 9.80 -9.56
N ALA A 199 14.57 10.10 -8.30
CA ALA A 199 15.53 10.53 -7.29
C ALA A 199 16.44 9.41 -6.78
N ILE A 200 15.88 8.24 -6.44
CA ILE A 200 16.66 7.13 -5.84
C ILE A 200 17.59 6.48 -6.85
N SER A 201 17.18 6.40 -8.11
CA SER A 201 18.01 5.88 -9.21
C SER A 201 19.15 6.81 -9.60
N GLY A 202 19.08 8.09 -9.21
CA GLY A 202 20.02 9.13 -9.65
C GLY A 202 19.79 9.63 -11.08
N SER A 203 18.72 9.20 -11.76
CA SER A 203 18.35 9.74 -13.08
C SER A 203 17.98 11.24 -13.04
N LYS A 204 17.58 11.73 -11.87
CA LYS A 204 17.43 13.14 -11.51
C LYS A 204 17.98 13.38 -10.10
N THR A 205 18.40 14.61 -9.82
CA THR A 205 18.61 15.03 -8.43
C THR A 205 17.28 15.03 -7.68
N PRO A 206 17.27 14.85 -6.34
CA PRO A 206 16.04 14.95 -5.54
C PRO A 206 15.26 16.25 -5.80
N LYS A 207 15.98 17.38 -5.96
CA LYS A 207 15.37 18.68 -6.29
C LYS A 207 14.64 18.65 -7.63
N GLU A 208 15.31 18.22 -8.69
CA GLU A 208 14.71 18.15 -10.03
C GLU A 208 13.51 17.19 -10.08
N ALA A 209 13.59 16.06 -9.38
CA ALA A 209 12.49 15.11 -9.28
C ALA A 209 11.26 15.74 -8.60
N MET A 210 11.45 16.47 -7.48
CA MET A 210 10.37 17.20 -6.81
C MET A 210 9.78 18.29 -7.70
N GLU A 211 10.59 19.11 -8.36
CA GLU A 211 10.12 20.16 -9.26
C GLU A 211 9.26 19.59 -10.41
N ARG A 212 9.66 18.44 -10.97
CA ARG A 212 8.88 17.73 -12.00
C ARG A 212 7.57 17.20 -11.44
N ALA A 213 7.61 16.58 -10.26
CA ALA A 213 6.42 16.06 -9.59
C ALA A 213 5.41 17.17 -9.25
N GLN A 214 5.91 18.30 -8.74
CA GLN A 214 5.15 19.51 -8.44
C GLN A 214 4.41 20.00 -9.70
N LYS A 215 5.14 20.24 -10.79
CA LYS A 215 4.55 20.70 -12.06
C LYS A 215 3.53 19.73 -12.65
N ARG A 216 3.75 18.42 -12.52
CA ARG A 216 2.78 17.40 -12.98
C ARG A 216 1.52 17.40 -12.12
N ALA A 217 1.68 17.43 -10.80
CA ALA A 217 0.56 17.41 -9.86
C ALA A 217 -0.33 18.64 -10.02
N GLU A 218 0.27 19.82 -10.23
CA GLU A 218 -0.47 21.06 -10.47
C GLU A 218 -1.45 20.97 -11.66
N ARG A 219 -1.21 20.11 -12.65
CA ARG A 219 -2.15 19.91 -13.78
C ARG A 219 -3.46 19.29 -13.33
N TYR A 220 -3.44 18.48 -12.27
CA TYR A 220 -4.62 17.84 -11.70
C TYR A 220 -5.36 18.72 -10.69
N TYR A 221 -4.62 19.56 -9.95
CA TYR A 221 -5.16 20.37 -8.85
C TYR A 221 -5.47 21.83 -9.21
N LYS A 222 -5.36 22.20 -10.49
CA LYS A 222 -5.79 23.51 -11.02
C LYS A 222 -7.28 23.59 -11.34
N VAL A 223 -8.02 22.49 -11.18
CA VAL A 223 -9.44 22.35 -11.54
C VAL A 223 -10.35 22.68 -10.38
#